data_AF-A0A1Y4IJL2-F1
#
_entry.id   AF-A0A1Y4IJL2-F1
#
_cell.length_a   1.000
_cell.length_b   1.000
_cell.length_c   1.000
_cell.angle_alpha   90.00
_cell.angle_beta   90.00
_cell.angle_gamma   90.00
#
_symmetry.space_group_name_H-M   'P 1'
#
loop_
_entity.id
_entity.type
_entity.pdbx_description
1 polymer ?
#
loop_
_entity_poly.entity_id
_entity_poly.type
_entity_poly.pdbx_seq_one_letter_code
_entity_poly.pdbx_strand_id
1 'polypeptide(L)' 'MAMNNKNKVAIATTSTMGLNGRGNTVYHYPSMYPHCLIAGRTGSGKSYAARSWIYNFLQAYP' A
#
# COMPACT_ATOMS: atom_id res chain seq x y z
N MET A 1 -13.71 -0.97 17.38
CA MET A 1 -13.80 -2.30 16.72
C MET A 1 -12.40 -2.91 16.69
N ALA A 2 -12.17 -3.98 17.45
CA ALA A 2 -10.85 -4.63 17.47
C ALA A 2 -10.63 -5.36 16.13
N MET A 3 -9.60 -4.94 15.38
CA MET A 3 -9.27 -5.53 14.10
C MET A 3 -8.72 -6.94 14.29
N ASN A 4 -9.38 -7.94 13.70
CA ASN A 4 -8.97 -9.35 13.75
C ASN A 4 -7.50 -9.52 13.31
N ASN A 5 -6.73 -10.32 14.03
CA ASN A 5 -5.28 -10.48 13.82
C ASN A 5 -4.96 -10.97 12.39
N LYS A 6 -5.84 -11.79 11.78
CA LYS A 6 -5.73 -12.21 10.37
C LYS A 6 -5.84 -11.02 9.41
N ASN A 7 -6.71 -10.05 9.70
CA ASN A 7 -6.87 -8.83 8.92
C ASN A 7 -5.68 -7.89 9.08
N LYS A 8 -5.06 -7.83 10.27
CA LYS A 8 -3.81 -7.08 10.48
C LYS A 8 -2.67 -7.62 9.61
N VAL A 9 -2.49 -8.94 9.59
CA VAL A 9 -1.48 -9.60 8.76
C VAL A 9 -1.77 -9.39 7.28
N ALA A 10 -3.03 -9.48 6.84
CA ALA A 10 -3.41 -9.22 5.46
C ALA A 10 -3.10 -7.78 5.01
N ILE A 11 -3.31 -6.77 5.86
CA ILE A 11 -2.99 -5.37 5.53
C ILE A 11 -1.48 -5.10 5.59
N ALA A 12 -0.79 -5.68 6.58
CA ALA A 12 0.67 -5.64 6.64
C ALA A 12 1.33 -6.26 5.40
N THR A 13 0.70 -7.29 4.84
CA THR A 13 1.17 -8.01 3.65
C THR A 13 0.56 -7.49 2.36
N THR A 14 -0.39 -6.55 2.40
CA THR A 14 -1.13 -6.07 1.22
C THR A 14 -1.40 -4.56 1.31
N SER A 15 -0.69 -3.75 0.54
CA SER A 15 -0.87 -2.30 0.43
C SER A 15 -1.58 -1.93 -0.87
N THR A 16 -2.69 -1.18 -0.80
CA THR A 16 -3.37 -0.70 -2.01
C THR A 16 -2.47 0.29 -2.77
N MET A 17 -2.24 0.04 -4.06
CA MET A 17 -1.47 0.91 -4.96
C MET A 17 -2.33 1.88 -5.76
N GLY A 18 -3.63 1.58 -5.90
CA GLY A 18 -4.55 2.37 -6.71
C GLY A 18 -5.51 1.48 -7.49
N LEU A 19 -6.04 2.00 -8.60
CA LEU A 19 -6.92 1.27 -9.51
C LEU A 19 -6.20 1.00 -10.83
N ASN A 20 -6.48 -0.14 -11.48
CA ASN A 20 -6.05 -0.37 -12.85
C ASN A 20 -6.96 0.38 -13.85
N GLY A 21 -6.67 0.30 -15.16
CA GLY A 21 -7.47 0.92 -16.20
C GLY A 21 -8.92 0.41 -16.33
N ARG A 22 -9.30 -0.62 -15.56
CA ARG A 22 -10.66 -1.18 -15.47
C ARG A 22 -11.37 -0.80 -14.16
N GLY A 23 -10.72 -0.03 -13.29
CA GLY A 23 -11.27 0.36 -11.98
C GLY A 23 -11.10 -0.68 -10.88
N ASN A 24 -10.36 -1.76 -11.10
CA ASN A 24 -10.09 -2.76 -10.06
C ASN A 24 -8.93 -2.33 -9.18
N THR A 25 -9.05 -2.56 -7.87
CA THR A 25 -7.99 -2.30 -6.89
C THR A 25 -6.74 -3.13 -7.22
N VAL A 26 -5.60 -2.46 -7.26
CA VAL A 26 -4.27 -3.05 -7.41
C VAL A 26 -3.60 -3.06 -6.04
N TYR A 27 -3.01 -4.20 -5.70
CA TYR A 27 -2.36 -4.44 -4.44
C TYR A 27 -0.85 -4.65 -4.62
N HIS A 28 -0.08 -4.13 -3.68
CA HIS A 28 1.34 -4.43 -3.48
C HIS A 28 1.49 -5.39 -2.31
N TYR A 29 2.37 -6.38 -2.44
CA TYR A 29 2.62 -7.34 -1.37
C TYR A 29 4.04 -7.18 -0.81
N PRO A 30 4.26 -6.41 0.28
CA PRO A 30 5.60 -6.14 0.81
C PRO A 30 6.38 -7.41 1.21
N SER A 31 5.68 -8.49 1.58
CA SER A 31 6.33 -9.78 1.87
C SER A 31 6.92 -10.45 0.63
N MET A 32 6.32 -10.22 -0.55
CA MET A 32 6.81 -10.74 -1.83
C MET A 32 7.80 -9.78 -2.48
N TYR A 33 7.64 -8.48 -2.24
CA TYR A 33 8.47 -7.38 -2.74
C TYR A 33 8.91 -6.49 -1.58
N PRO A 34 9.96 -6.88 -0.84
CA PRO A 34 10.38 -6.21 0.40
C PRO A 34 10.95 -4.81 0.16
N HIS A 35 11.30 -4.49 -1.09
CA HIS A 35 11.82 -3.20 -1.50
C HIS A 35 11.09 -2.73 -2.77
N CYS A 36 10.81 -1.43 -2.84
CA CYS A 36 10.16 -0.82 -3.99
C CYS A 36 10.85 0.51 -4.34
N LEU A 37 10.99 0.75 -5.65
CA LEU A 37 11.43 2.02 -6.21
C LEU A 37 10.23 2.75 -6.81
N ILE A 38 9.97 3.98 -6.36
CA ILE A 38 8.95 4.87 -6.92
C ILE A 38 9.66 6.04 -7.61
N ALA A 39 9.46 6.18 -8.92
CA ALA A 39 10.06 7.24 -9.72
C ALA A 39 9.02 7.94 -10.61
N GLY A 40 9.25 9.20 -10.94
CA GLY A 40 8.36 9.99 -11.80
C GLY A 40 8.77 11.47 -11.87
N ARG A 41 8.22 12.21 -12.85
CA ARG A 41 8.46 13.66 -13.01
C ARG A 41 7.85 14.49 -11.87
N THR A 42 8.26 15.75 -11.70
CA THR A 42 7.63 16.67 -10.73
C THR A 42 6.13 16.79 -11.00
N GLY A 43 5.32 16.78 -9.94
CA GLY A 43 3.85 16.83 -10.06
C GLY A 43 3.17 15.49 -10.40
N SER A 44 3.91 14.40 -10.60
CA SER A 44 3.31 13.10 -10.99
C SER A 44 2.59 12.34 -9.88
N GLY A 45 2.48 12.91 -8.67
CA GLY A 45 1.83 12.25 -7.53
C GLY A 45 2.66 11.21 -6.77
N LYS A 46 3.97 11.05 -7.08
CA LYS A 46 4.84 10.06 -6.41
C LYS A 46 4.91 10.21 -4.88
N SER A 47 4.87 11.44 -4.35
CA SER A 47 4.82 11.68 -2.89
C SER A 47 3.49 11.22 -2.28
N TYR A 48 2.37 11.37 -2.99
CA TYR A 48 1.06 10.89 -2.53
C TYR A 48 1.01 9.36 -2.51
N ALA A 49 1.54 8.70 -3.55
CA ALA A 49 1.62 7.25 -3.61
C ALA A 49 2.45 6.66 -2.45
N ALA A 50 3.65 7.20 -2.21
CA ALA A 50 4.50 6.77 -1.10
C ALA A 50 3.82 6.97 0.27
N ARG A 51 3.11 8.09 0.44
CA ARG A 51 2.41 8.41 1.68
C ARG A 51 1.23 7.48 1.95
N SER A 52 0.47 7.10 0.91
CA SER A 52 -0.61 6.11 1.02
C SER A 52 -0.09 4.76 1.51
N TRP A 53 1.07 4.33 1.04
CA TRP A 53 1.71 3.10 1.50
C TRP A 53 2.14 3.15 2.96
N ILE A 54 2.77 4.24 3.39
CA ILE A 54 3.17 4.41 4.80
C ILE A 54 1.95 4.38 5.71
N TYR A 55 0.84 5.04 5.33
CA TYR A 55 -0.39 4.99 6.13
C TYR A 55 -0.97 3.57 6.23
N ASN A 56 -0.99 2.80 5.14
CA ASN A 56 -1.44 1.41 5.18
C ASN A 56 -0.58 0.56 6.13
N PHE A 57 0.73 0.77 6.12
CA PHE A 57 1.65 0.07 7.02
C PHE A 57 1.42 0.43 8.49
N LEU A 58 1.31 1.72 8.82
CA LEU A 58 1.04 2.19 10.19
C LEU A 58 -0.33 1.76 10.71
N GLN A 59 -1.33 1.63 9.84
CA GLN A 59 -2.64 1.09 10.23
C GLN A 59 -2.57 -0.40 10.62
N ALA A 60 -1.65 -1.16 10.02
CA ALA A 60 -1.44 -2.56 10.38
C ALA A 60 -0.60 -2.73 11.66
N TYR A 61 0.36 -1.83 11.88
CA TYR A 61 1.29 -1.82 13.02
C TYR A 61 1.23 -0.46 13.77
N PRO A 62 0.20 -0.25 14.60
CA PRO A 62 0.08 0.97 15.41
C PRO A 62 1.12 1.02 16.54
#